data_AF-A0A956ERD3-F1
#
_entry.id   AF-A0A956ERD3-F1
#
_cell.length_a   1.000
_cell.length_b   1.000
_cell.length_c   1.000
_cell.angle_alpha   90.00
_cell.angle_beta   90.00
_cell.angle_gamma   90.00
#
_symmetry.space_group_name_H-M   'P 1'
#
loop_
_entity.id
_entity.type
_entity.pdbx_description
1 polymer ?
#
loop_
_entity_poly.entity_id
_entity_poly.type
_entity_poly.pdbx_seq_one_letter_code
_entity_poly.pdbx_strand_id
1 'polypeptide(L)' 'MTQQQLGEAVNVELRTIQRLERGLTNVAVGTLIEIAHVLEVAPAVLFQETEVPEVKMGRPKKGG' A
#
# COMPACT_ATOMS: atom_id res chain seq x y z
N MET A 1 13.43 6.01 -0.07
CA MET A 1 12.48 6.93 0.57
C MET A 1 11.79 6.22 1.73
N THR A 2 11.28 6.94 2.73
CA THR A 2 10.47 6.37 3.81
C THR A 2 8.99 6.26 3.41
N GLN A 3 8.18 5.47 4.13
CA GLN A 3 6.73 5.39 3.89
C GLN A 3 6.02 6.76 3.99
N GLN A 4 6.50 7.62 4.90
CA GLN A 4 5.97 8.98 5.05
C GLN A 4 6.27 9.81 3.79
N GLN A 5 7.51 9.77 3.31
CA GLN A 5 7.91 10.48 2.09
C GLN A 5 7.14 9.98 0.87
N LEU A 6 6.89 8.66 0.78
CA LEU A 6 6.07 8.10 -0.29
C LEU A 6 4.65 8.65 -0.25
N GLY A 7 4.01 8.59 0.93
CA GLY A 7 2.66 9.11 1.11
C GLY A 7 2.56 10.59 0.76
N GLU A 8 3.51 11.41 1.21
CA GLU A 8 3.58 12.83 0.85
C GLU A 8 3.74 13.03 -0.67
N ALA A 9 4.57 12.23 -1.34
CA ALA A 9 4.82 12.33 -2.78
C ALA A 9 3.60 11.96 -3.65
N VAL A 10 2.73 11.04 -3.18
CA VAL A 10 1.51 10.63 -3.90
C VAL A 10 0.22 11.17 -3.28
N ASN A 11 0.32 12.12 -2.34
CA ASN A 11 -0.81 12.68 -1.60
C ASN A 11 -1.73 11.61 -0.95
N VAL A 12 -1.11 10.61 -0.31
CA VAL A 12 -1.76 9.51 0.41
C VAL A 12 -1.31 9.52 1.87
N GLU A 13 -2.24 9.34 2.80
CA GLU A 13 -1.90 9.27 4.21
C GLU A 13 -0.92 8.11 4.52
N LEU A 14 0.02 8.35 5.44
CA LEU A 14 0.98 7.34 5.92
C LEU A 14 0.28 6.03 6.36
N ARG A 15 -0.85 6.15 7.06
CA ARG A 15 -1.63 4.98 7.51
C ARG A 15 -2.13 4.14 6.34
N THR A 16 -2.46 4.77 5.20
CA THR A 16 -2.90 4.06 4.00
C THR A 16 -1.73 3.33 3.35
N ILE A 17 -0.56 3.96 3.23
CA ILE A 17 0.67 3.30 2.74
C ILE A 17 1.02 2.08 3.61
N GLN A 18 1.02 2.22 4.94
CA GLN A 18 1.30 1.13 5.87
C GLN A 18 0.30 -0.04 5.76
N ARG A 19 -0.97 0.26 5.46
CA ARG A 19 -1.98 -0.77 5.24
C ARG A 19 -1.83 -1.44 3.88
N LEU A 20 -1.49 -0.67 2.85
CA LEU A 20 -1.27 -1.15 1.48
C LEU A 20 -0.13 -2.18 1.47
N GLU A 21 1.02 -1.84 2.04
CA GLU A 21 2.20 -2.74 2.10
C GLU A 21 1.92 -4.03 2.87
N ARG A 22 0.95 -4.02 3.78
CA ARG A 22 0.52 -5.19 4.54
C ARG A 22 -0.62 -5.97 3.89
N GLY A 23 -1.07 -5.58 2.69
CA GLY A 23 -2.22 -6.18 2.01
C GLY A 23 -3.55 -5.97 2.76
N LEU A 24 -3.65 -4.95 3.62
CA LEU A 24 -4.82 -4.69 4.47
C LEU A 24 -5.80 -3.68 3.86
N THR A 25 -5.52 -3.15 2.68
CA THR A 25 -6.41 -2.24 1.96
C THR A 25 -6.21 -2.39 0.47
N ASN A 26 -7.32 -2.30 -0.27
CA ASN A 26 -7.26 -2.11 -1.71
C ASN A 26 -7.07 -0.61 -1.99
N VAL A 27 -6.39 -0.29 -3.10
CA VAL A 27 -6.18 1.07 -3.58
C VAL A 27 -6.61 1.16 -5.04
N ALA A 28 -6.89 2.37 -5.52
CA ALA A 28 -7.20 2.58 -6.93
C ALA A 28 -5.96 2.31 -7.80
N VAL A 29 -6.19 1.82 -9.02
CA VAL A 29 -5.12 1.57 -10.01
C VAL A 29 -4.32 2.84 -10.28
N GLY A 30 -4.98 4.01 -10.35
CA GLY A 30 -4.30 5.30 -10.53
C GLY A 30 -3.26 5.58 -9.43
N THR A 31 -3.59 5.30 -8.17
CA THR A 31 -2.66 5.45 -7.04
C THR A 31 -1.44 4.52 -7.18
N LEU A 32 -1.63 3.29 -7.66
CA LEU A 32 -0.52 2.36 -7.91
C LEU A 32 0.40 2.87 -9.03
N ILE A 33 -0.16 3.48 -10.07
CA ILE A 33 0.63 4.09 -11.15
C ILE A 33 1.46 5.26 -10.63
N GLU A 34 0.90 6.13 -9.79
CA GLU A 34 1.65 7.23 -9.18
C GLU A 34 2.75 6.73 -8.22
N ILE A 35 2.45 5.71 -7.41
CA ILE A 35 3.45 5.07 -6.55
C ILE A 35 4.59 4.49 -7.40
N ALA A 36 4.29 3.80 -8.49
CA ALA A 36 5.32 3.27 -9.40
C ALA A 36 6.18 4.38 -10.01
N HIS A 37 5.56 5.49 -10.40
CA HIS A 37 6.27 6.66 -10.94
C HIS A 37 7.23 7.26 -9.92
N VAL A 38 6.79 7.48 -8.68
CA VAL A 38 7.64 8.02 -7.59
C VAL A 38 8.76 7.06 -7.19
N LEU A 39 8.51 5.75 -7.28
CA LEU A 39 9.51 4.71 -7.02
C LEU A 39 10.44 4.46 -8.21
N GLU A 40 10.24 5.13 -9.35
CA GLU A 40 11.01 4.96 -10.59
C GLU A 40 11.01 3.51 -11.10
N VAL A 41 9.89 2.80 -10.94
CA VAL A 41 9.70 1.43 -11.43
C VAL A 41 8.58 1.37 -12.46
N ALA A 42 8.61 0.34 -13.31
CA ALA A 42 7.51 0.07 -14.23
C ALA A 42 6.25 -0.32 -13.43
N PRO A 43 5.05 0.21 -13.76
CA PRO A 43 3.82 -0.13 -13.03
C PRO A 43 3.54 -1.63 -12.96
N ALA A 44 3.90 -2.38 -14.02
CA ALA A 44 3.76 -3.83 -14.09
C ALA A 44 4.41 -4.57 -12.90
N VAL A 45 5.49 -4.03 -12.33
CA VAL A 45 6.18 -4.62 -11.15
C VAL A 45 5.25 -4.68 -9.94
N LEU A 46 4.38 -3.68 -9.75
CA LEU A 46 3.44 -3.63 -8.63
C LEU A 46 2.22 -4.56 -8.79
N PHE A 47 1.97 -5.06 -10.01
CA PHE A 47 0.87 -5.98 -10.30
C PHE A 47 1.32 -7.44 -10.34
N GLN A 48 2.60 -7.71 -10.13
CA GLN A 48 3.10 -9.09 -10.06
C GLN A 48 2.57 -9.77 -8.80
N GLU A 49 2.17 -11.03 -8.95
CA GLU A 49 1.86 -11.87 -7.80
C GLU A 49 3.09 -11.96 -6.90
N THR A 50 2.87 -11.76 -5.61
CA THR A 50 3.92 -11.83 -4.59
C THR A 50 3.37 -12.46 -3.33
N GLU A 51 4.20 -13.18 -2.61
CA GLU A 51 3.84 -13.73 -1.31
C GLU A 51 3.87 -12.60 -0.28
N VAL A 52 2.70 -12.18 0.18
CA VAL A 52 2.57 -11.21 1.29
C VAL A 52 2.61 -11.95 2.62
N PRO A 53 3.34 -11.46 3.64
CA PRO A 53 3.36 -12.08 4.95
C PRO A 53 1.95 -12.20 5.53
N GLU A 54 1.65 -13.34 6.15
CA GLU A 54 0.36 -13.55 6.80
C GLU A 54 0.16 -12.53 7.93
N VAL A 55 -0.82 -11.64 7.76
CA VAL A 55 -1.18 -10.69 8.81
C VAL A 55 -2.07 -11.39 9.83
N LYS A 56 -1.53 -11.66 11.03
CA LYS A 56 -2.33 -12.11 12.18
C LYS A 56 -3.35 -11.04 12.56
N MET A 57 -4.56 -11.15 12.01
CA MET A 57 -5.66 -10.27 12.37
C MET A 57 -6.04 -10.56 13.82
N GLY A 58 -5.88 -9.57 14.70
CA GLY A 58 -6.34 -9.69 16.08
C GLY A 58 -7.85 -9.94 16.15
N ARG A 59 -8.36 -10.34 17.32
CA ARG A 59 -9.80 -10.62 17.52
C ARG A 59 -10.65 -9.46 16.95
N PRO A 60 -11.69 -9.74 16.14
CA PRO A 60 -12.61 -8.72 15.66
C PRO A 60 -13.14 -7.89 16.83
N LYS A 61 -13.20 -6.56 16.69
CA LYS A 61 -13.80 -5.70 17.71
C LYS A 61 -15.27 -6.10 17.90
N LYS A 62 -15.70 -6.30 19.14
CA LYS A 62 -17.12 -6.51 19.46
C LYS A 62 -17.88 -5.21 19.14
N GLY A 63 -18.82 -5.29 18.20
CA GLY A 63 -19.79 -4.22 17.89
C GLY A 63 -19.29 -3.23 16.84
N GLY A 64 -19.92 -3.27 15.66
CA GLY A 64 -20.05 -2.12 14.76
C GLY A 64 -21.42 -1.49 14.96
#